data_AF-A0A9E6DW83-F1
#
_entry.id   AF-A0A9E6DW83-F1
#
_cell.length_a   1.000
_cell.length_b   1.000
_cell.length_c   1.000
_cell.angle_alpha   90.00
_cell.angle_beta   90.00
_cell.angle_gamma   90.00
#
_symmetry.space_group_name_H-M   'P 1'
#
loop_
_entity.id
_entity.type
_entity.pdbx_description
1 polymer ?
#
loop_
_entity_poly.entity_id
_entity_poly.type
_entity_poly.pdbx_seq_one_letter_code
_entity_poly.pdbx_strand_id
1 'polypeptide(L)'
;MNNFIQLDDILAVVCDEYNIVSIKACPKRFIANQAIISYLYLAEKYTELPMKIIVARVDRTFPMACWALNGVEMKRKKDSQFDYTLKKLDAHFNWINLTFNKVA
;
A
#
# COMPACT_ATOMS: atom_id res chain seq x y z
N MET A 1 -10.03 10.04 -20.10
CA MET A 1 -9.73 8.66 -19.62
C MET A 1 -9.42 8.77 -18.15
N ASN A 2 -10.09 8.02 -17.27
CA ASN A 2 -9.78 8.07 -15.84
C ASN A 2 -8.41 7.43 -15.61
N ASN A 3 -7.41 8.25 -15.27
CA ASN A 3 -6.06 7.80 -14.94
C ASN A 3 -6.04 7.29 -13.50
N PHE A 4 -6.63 6.11 -13.27
CA PHE A 4 -6.54 5.44 -11.98
C PHE A 4 -5.22 4.68 -11.87
N ILE A 5 -4.56 4.81 -10.71
CA ILE A 5 -3.40 3.98 -10.37
C ILE A 5 -3.87 2.54 -10.23
N GLN A 6 -3.20 1.60 -10.91
CA GLN A 6 -3.58 0.19 -10.86
C GLN A 6 -3.06 -0.47 -9.58
N LEU A 7 -3.80 -1.46 -9.06
CA LEU A 7 -3.37 -2.20 -7.86
C LEU A 7 -2.04 -2.92 -8.07
N ASP A 8 -1.76 -3.37 -9.29
CA ASP A 8 -0.52 -4.07 -9.63
C ASP A 8 0.69 -3.13 -9.57
N ASP A 9 0.54 -1.87 -9.97
CA ASP A 9 1.59 -0.84 -9.84
C ASP A 9 1.88 -0.55 -8.35
N ILE A 10 0.83 -0.43 -7.53
CA ILE A 10 0.98 -0.23 -6.08
C ILE A 10 1.71 -1.41 -5.45
N LEU A 11 1.32 -2.63 -5.82
CA LEU A 11 1.93 -3.84 -5.29
C LEU A 11 3.41 -3.95 -5.68
N ALA A 12 3.76 -3.63 -6.94
CA ALA A 12 5.13 -3.64 -7.42
C ALA A 12 6.02 -2.64 -6.66
N VAL A 13 5.60 -1.37 -6.57
CA VAL A 13 6.37 -0.33 -5.87
C VAL A 13 6.54 -0.65 -4.38
N VAL A 14 5.49 -1.20 -3.74
CA VAL A 14 5.60 -1.65 -2.34
C VAL A 14 6.58 -2.81 -2.22
N CYS A 15 6.53 -3.80 -3.11
CA CYS A 15 7.48 -4.92 -3.11
C CYS A 15 8.93 -4.43 -3.23
N ASP A 16 9.19 -3.49 -4.15
CA ASP A 16 10.50 -2.89 -4.35
C ASP A 16 11.00 -2.14 -3.12
N GLU A 17 10.15 -1.32 -2.48
CA GLU A 17 10.52 -0.54 -1.30
C GLU A 17 10.90 -1.43 -0.10
N TYR A 18 10.24 -2.57 0.06
CA TYR A 18 10.55 -3.54 1.11
C TYR A 18 11.61 -4.59 0.68
N ASN A 19 12.15 -4.47 -0.54
CA ASN A 19 13.11 -5.41 -1.13
C ASN A 19 12.63 -6.87 -1.06
N ILE A 20 11.39 -7.10 -1.51
CA ILE A 20 10.74 -8.42 -1.57
C ILE A 20 10.21 -8.68 -2.98
N VAL A 21 10.27 -9.93 -3.44
CA VAL A 21 9.74 -10.31 -4.76
C VAL A 21 8.20 -10.37 -4.75
N SER A 22 7.63 -10.80 -3.63
CA SER A 22 6.19 -10.90 -3.46
C SER A 22 5.84 -10.85 -1.97
N ILE A 23 4.78 -10.10 -1.66
CA ILE A 23 4.18 -10.08 -0.33
C ILE A 23 3.77 -11.49 0.13
N LYS A 24 3.25 -12.34 -0.78
CA LYS A 24 2.77 -13.69 -0.46
C LYS A 24 3.90 -14.67 -0.16
N ALA A 25 5.02 -14.53 -0.88
CA ALA A 25 6.18 -15.42 -0.75
C ALA A 25 7.24 -14.90 0.23
N CYS A 26 6.99 -13.77 0.91
CA CYS A 26 7.97 -13.18 1.81
C CYS A 26 8.17 -14.06 3.07
N PRO A 27 9.38 -14.61 3.30
CA PRO A 27 9.64 -15.48 4.45
C PRO A 27 9.66 -14.70 5.78
N LYS A 28 9.94 -13.40 5.71
CA LYS A 28 10.03 -12.50 6.88
C LYS A 28 8.65 -11.93 7.19
N ARG A 29 7.89 -12.60 8.06
CA ARG A 29 6.52 -12.22 8.47
C ARG A 29 6.38 -10.75 8.87
N PHE A 30 7.37 -10.19 9.55
CA PHE A 30 7.36 -8.78 9.96
C PHE A 30 7.36 -7.83 8.76
N ILE A 31 8.26 -8.06 7.79
CA ILE A 31 8.37 -7.26 6.56
C ILE A 31 7.10 -7.44 5.71
N ALA A 32 6.65 -8.69 5.55
CA ALA A 32 5.41 -8.99 4.83
C ALA A 32 4.21 -8.21 5.41
N ASN A 33 4.09 -8.16 6.75
CA ASN A 33 3.01 -7.42 7.39
C ASN A 33 3.14 -5.91 7.22
N GLN A 34 4.35 -5.32 7.27
CA GLN A 34 4.53 -3.90 6.96
C GLN A 34 4.18 -3.60 5.51
N ALA A 35 4.65 -4.41 4.56
CA ALA A 35 4.32 -4.28 3.14
C ALA A 35 2.81 -4.38 2.87
N ILE A 36 2.11 -5.34 3.50
CA ILE A 36 0.65 -5.47 3.40
C ILE A 36 -0.05 -4.20 3.87
N ILE A 37 0.32 -3.68 5.04
CA ILE A 37 -0.31 -2.48 5.60
C ILE A 37 -0.08 -1.29 4.67
N SER A 38 1.14 -1.10 4.17
CA SER A 38 1.47 -0.03 3.21
C SER A 38 0.69 -0.15 1.91
N TYR A 39 0.59 -1.37 1.35
CA TYR A 39 -0.23 -1.64 0.17
C TYR A 39 -1.70 -1.30 0.40
N LEU A 40 -2.30 -1.77 1.51
CA LEU A 40 -3.70 -1.52 1.82
C LEU A 40 -3.98 -0.02 1.97
N TYR A 41 -3.10 0.70 2.67
CA TYR A 41 -3.21 2.15 2.85
C TYR A 41 -3.16 2.91 1.52
N LEU A 42 -2.17 2.60 0.67
CA LEU A 42 -1.99 3.26 -0.61
C LEU A 42 -3.12 2.90 -1.59
N ALA A 43 -3.53 1.64 -1.63
CA ALA A 43 -4.62 1.21 -2.49
C ALA A 43 -5.95 1.85 -2.10
N GLU A 44 -6.27 1.96 -0.80
CA GLU A 44 -7.46 2.67 -0.34
C GLU A 44 -7.42 4.17 -0.69
N LYS A 45 -6.24 4.78 -0.63
CA LYS A 45 -6.07 6.22 -0.86
C LYS A 45 -6.04 6.61 -2.34
N TYR A 46 -5.42 5.79 -3.18
CA TYR A 46 -5.12 6.11 -4.58
C TYR A 46 -5.99 5.33 -5.59
N THR A 47 -6.81 4.39 -5.12
CA THR A 47 -7.77 3.68 -5.97
C THR A 47 -9.19 3.87 -5.45
N GLU A 48 -10.16 4.01 -6.34
CA GLU A 48 -11.59 4.04 -6.00
C GLU A 48 -12.20 2.63 -5.90
N LEU A 49 -11.35 1.61 -5.73
CA LEU A 49 -11.79 0.22 -5.73
C LEU A 49 -12.36 -0.18 -4.36
N PRO A 50 -13.43 -1.00 -4.34
CA PRO A 50 -13.94 -1.58 -3.10
C PRO A 50 -12.84 -2.34 -2.35
N MET A 51 -12.77 -2.14 -1.03
CA MET A 51 -11.78 -2.79 -0.16
C MET A 51 -11.73 -4.32 -0.31
N LYS A 52 -12.87 -4.98 -0.59
CA LYS A 52 -12.89 -6.43 -0.90
C LYS A 52 -12.02 -6.80 -2.11
N ILE A 53 -11.96 -5.96 -3.13
CA ILE A 53 -11.13 -6.15 -4.33
C ILE A 53 -9.66 -5.91 -4.00
N ILE A 54 -9.37 -4.87 -3.23
CA ILE A 54 -8.00 -4.53 -2.78
C ILE A 54 -7.39 -5.70 -2.00
N VAL A 55 -8.15 -6.24 -1.04
CA VAL A 55 -7.70 -7.31 -0.12
C VAL A 55 -7.45 -8.64 -0.82
N ALA A 56 -8.20 -8.94 -1.89
CA ALA A 56 -8.00 -10.16 -2.67
C ALA A 56 -6.58 -10.28 -3.25
N ARG A 57 -5.87 -9.16 -3.44
CA ARG A 57 -4.49 -9.16 -3.95
C ARG A 57 -3.45 -9.63 -2.94
N VAL A 58 -3.69 -9.45 -1.65
CA VAL A 58 -2.70 -9.73 -0.58
C VAL A 58 -2.96 -11.00 0.23
N ASP A 59 -3.90 -11.84 -0.20
CA ASP A 59 -4.26 -13.12 0.45
C ASP A 59 -4.48 -12.95 1.97
N ARG A 60 -5.33 -11.98 2.30
CA ARG A 60 -5.79 -11.69 3.65
C ARG A 60 -7.31 -11.71 3.69
N THR A 61 -7.86 -11.93 4.87
CA THR A 61 -9.30 -11.80 5.06
C THR A 61 -9.67 -10.32 5.19
N PHE A 62 -10.86 -9.97 4.71
CA PHE A 62 -11.39 -8.60 4.81
C PHE A 62 -11.34 -8.03 6.24
N PRO A 63 -11.74 -8.75 7.30
CA PRO A 63 -11.63 -8.24 8.67
C PRO A 63 -10.20 -7.92 9.10
N MET A 64 -9.22 -8.75 8.68
CA MET A 64 -7.81 -8.50 8.99
C MET A 64 -7.28 -7.24 8.29
N ALA A 65 -7.73 -6.96 7.08
CA ALA A 65 -7.36 -5.75 6.36
C ALA A 65 -7.94 -4.49 7.02
N CYS A 66 -9.22 -4.51 7.42
CA CYS A 66 -9.82 -3.40 8.16
C CYS A 66 -9.10 -3.18 9.51
N TRP A 67 -8.75 -4.25 10.22
CA TRP A 67 -7.98 -4.14 11.46
C TRP A 67 -6.59 -3.55 11.23
N ALA A 68 -5.92 -3.97 10.15
CA ALA A 68 -4.62 -3.45 9.75
C ALA A 68 -4.67 -1.95 9.43
N LEU A 69 -5.71 -1.49 8.71
CA LEU A 69 -5.91 -0.08 8.37
C LEU A 69 -6.19 0.79 9.60
N ASN A 70 -7.08 0.33 10.49
CA ASN A 70 -7.36 1.03 11.75
C ASN A 70 -6.10 1.17 12.64
N GLY A 71 -5.14 0.24 12.51
CA GLY A 71 -3.88 0.25 13.24
C GLY A 71 -2.76 1.08 12.60
N VAL A 72 -2.91 1.59 11.37
CA VAL A 72 -1.85 2.30 10.63
C VAL A 72 -1.31 3.47 11.43
N GLU A 73 -2.18 4.36 11.88
CA GLU A 73 -1.79 5.59 12.59
C GLU A 73 -1.07 5.30 13.92
N MET A 74 -1.51 4.26 14.64
CA MET A 74 -0.82 3.81 15.84
C MET A 74 0.58 3.27 15.52
N LYS A 75 0.70 2.55 14.40
CA LYS A 75 1.97 1.96 13.96
C LYS A 75 2.97 3.03 13.51
N ARG A 76 2.52 4.04 12.76
CA ARG A 76 3.34 5.20 12.35
C ARG A 76 3.96 5.92 13.55
N LYS A 77 3.21 6.06 14.65
CA LYS A 77 3.74 6.68 15.88
C LYS A 77 4.77 5.83 16.61
N LYS A 78 4.68 4.51 16.50
CA LYS A 78 5.54 3.55 17.24
C LYS A 78 6.80 3.16 16.46
N ASP A 79 6.75 3.22 15.14
CA ASP A 79 7.79 2.74 14.24
C ASP A 79 8.17 3.85 13.26
N SER A 80 9.24 4.58 13.59
CA SER A 80 9.71 5.72 12.81
C SER A 80 10.20 5.33 11.42
N GLN A 81 10.75 4.12 11.28
CA GLN A 81 11.15 3.58 9.99
C GLN A 81 9.93 3.31 9.12
N PHE A 82 8.89 2.70 9.68
CA PHE A 82 7.63 2.48 8.97
C PHE A 82 6.95 3.79 8.55
N ASP A 83 6.89 4.81 9.43
CA ASP A 83 6.33 6.12 9.07
C ASP A 83 7.12 6.79 7.94
N TYR A 84 8.45 6.73 7.99
CA TYR A 84 9.30 7.25 6.91
C TYR A 84 9.03 6.54 5.59
N THR A 85 9.01 5.21 5.58
CA THR A 85 8.71 4.42 4.38
C THR A 85 7.33 4.74 3.82
N LEU A 86 6.30 4.83 4.68
CA LEU A 86 4.95 5.14 4.24
C LEU A 86 4.85 6.54 3.64
N LYS A 87 5.50 7.55 4.23
CA LYS A 87 5.57 8.92 3.68
C LYS A 87 6.28 8.96 2.33
N LYS A 88 7.36 8.20 2.16
CA LYS A 88 8.09 8.11 0.89
C LYS A 88 7.21 7.51 -0.20
N LEU A 89 6.51 6.41 0.09
CA LEU A 89 5.57 5.79 -0.84
C LEU A 89 4.40 6.73 -1.18
N ASP A 90 3.85 7.42 -0.17
CA ASP A 90 2.76 8.38 -0.35
C ASP A 90 3.20 9.54 -1.26
N ALA A 91 4.39 10.09 -1.07
CA ALA A 91 4.95 11.13 -1.92
C ALA A 91 5.13 10.65 -3.38
N HIS A 92 5.58 9.41 -3.58
CA HIS A 92 5.73 8.81 -4.91
C HIS A 92 4.38 8.72 -5.63
N PHE A 93 3.36 8.13 -5.00
CA PHE A 93 2.04 8.00 -5.62
C PHE A 93 1.32 9.34 -5.77
N ASN A 94 1.55 10.30 -4.87
CA ASN A 94 1.04 11.65 -5.03
C ASN A 94 1.67 12.35 -6.25
N TRP A 95 2.97 12.19 -6.50
CA TRP A 95 3.62 12.75 -7.69
C TRP A 95 3.07 12.12 -8.98
N ILE A 96 2.90 10.79 -9.01
CA ILE A 96 2.22 10.07 -10.09
C ILE A 96 0.83 10.67 -10.31
N ASN A 97 -0.01 10.73 -9.28
CA ASN A 97 -1.36 11.27 -9.39
C ASN A 97 -1.39 12.73 -9.87
N LEU A 98 -0.45 13.58 -9.42
CA LEU A 98 -0.35 14.98 -9.83
C LEU A 98 0.13 15.14 -11.29
N THR A 99 1.07 14.31 -11.74
CA THR A 99 1.54 14.34 -13.14
C THR A 99 0.42 13.95 -14.10
N PHE A 100 -0.37 12.94 -13.77
CA PHE A 100 -1.51 12.53 -14.60
C PHE A 100 -2.68 13.52 -14.58
N ASN A 101 -2.91 14.23 -13.47
CA ASN A 101 -3.98 15.25 -13.39
C ASN A 101 -3.61 16.59 -14.06
N LYS A 102 -2.33 16.93 -14.22
CA LYS A 102 -1.92 18.16 -14.93
C LYS A 102 -1.92 18.06 -16.45
N VAL A 103 -2.03 16.84 -16.99
CA VAL A 103 -2.03 16.57 -18.44
C VAL A 103 -3.46 16.44 -19.00
N ALA A 104 -4.47 16.38 -18.13
CA ALA A 104 -5.89 16.47 -18.49
C ALA A 104 -6.35 17.93 -18.61
#